data_AF-A0A350J4M7-F1
#
_entry.id   AF-A0A350J4M7-F1
#
_cell.length_a   1.000
_cell.length_b   1.000
_cell.length_c   1.000
_cell.angle_alpha   90.00
_cell.angle_beta   90.00
_cell.angle_gamma   90.00
#
_symmetry.space_group_name_H-M   'P 1'
#
loop_
_entity.id
_entity.type
_entity.pdbx_description
1 polymer ?
#
loop_
_entity_poly.entity_id
_entity_poly.type
_entity_poly.pdbx_seq_one_letter_code
_entity_poly.pdbx_strand_id
1 'polypeptide(L)'
;MGVKQWVFQRLSNVAIVVFGFWLVYFLASPGAITAETINDLFSNTASLIYLTITLVLAGLNSILAGWQIAGDYAEKFNLNQTFLVSFGTIVSVAYIAVGFCILF
;
A
#
# COMPACT_ATOMS: atom_id res chain seq x y z
N MET A 1 -1.52 -11.83 20.76
CA MET A 1 -0.87 -10.78 19.94
C MET A 1 -1.40 -10.70 18.50
N GLY A 2 -1.88 -11.78 17.87
CA GLY A 2 -2.36 -11.73 16.47
C GLY A 2 -3.66 -10.96 16.18
N VAL A 3 -4.55 -10.75 17.17
CA VAL A 3 -5.85 -10.09 16.92
C VAL A 3 -5.69 -8.64 16.42
N LYS A 4 -4.75 -7.87 16.99
CA LYS A 4 -4.52 -6.47 16.57
C LYS A 4 -4.01 -6.38 15.13
N GLN A 5 -3.06 -7.26 14.79
CA GLN A 5 -2.51 -7.38 13.44
C GLN A 5 -3.60 -7.80 12.44
N TRP A 6 -4.42 -8.78 12.82
CA TRP A 6 -5.53 -9.25 12.01
C TRP A 6 -6.57 -8.14 11.75
N VAL A 7 -6.97 -7.39 12.79
CA VAL A 7 -7.90 -6.25 12.62
C VAL A 7 -7.32 -5.20 11.70
N PHE A 8 -6.04 -4.83 11.90
CA PHE A 8 -5.35 -3.88 11.03
C PHE A 8 -5.36 -4.32 9.56
N GLN A 9 -5.04 -5.59 9.27
CA GLN A 9 -5.08 -6.10 7.89
C GLN A 9 -6.47 -5.99 7.28
N ARG A 10 -7.54 -6.28 8.04
CA ARG A 10 -8.90 -6.19 7.52
C ARG A 10 -9.29 -4.76 7.17
N LEU A 11 -8.96 -3.80 8.03
CA LEU A 11 -9.24 -2.39 7.78
C LEU A 11 -8.41 -1.84 6.61
N SER A 12 -7.11 -2.15 6.58
CA SER A 12 -6.22 -1.77 5.48
C SER A 12 -6.69 -2.36 4.15
N ASN A 13 -7.09 -3.63 4.14
CA ASN A 13 -7.59 -4.29 2.93
C ASN A 13 -8.88 -3.65 2.41
N VAL A 14 -9.79 -3.21 3.29
CA VAL A 14 -10.98 -2.46 2.84
C VAL A 14 -10.58 -1.18 2.12
N ALA A 15 -9.66 -0.39 2.67
CA ALA A 15 -9.18 0.83 2.02
C ALA A 15 -8.54 0.55 0.66
N ILE A 16 -7.68 -0.48 0.58
CA ILE A 16 -6.98 -0.90 -0.65
C ILE A 16 -7.98 -1.38 -1.71
N VAL A 17 -9.00 -2.16 -1.33
CA VAL A 17 -10.03 -2.66 -2.26
C VAL A 17 -10.89 -1.52 -2.78
N VAL A 18 -11.31 -0.59 -1.93
CA VAL A 18 -12.05 0.60 -2.36
C VAL A 18 -11.22 1.43 -3.33
N PHE A 19 -9.92 1.60 -3.05
CA PHE A 19 -9.01 2.28 -3.96
C PHE A 19 -8.88 1.54 -5.30
N GLY A 20 -8.78 0.21 -5.27
CA GLY A 20 -8.73 -0.61 -6.48
C GLY A 20 -9.96 -0.43 -7.36
N PHE A 21 -11.17 -0.45 -6.78
CA PHE A 21 -12.41 -0.19 -7.53
C PHE A 21 -12.45 1.23 -8.09
N TRP A 22 -12.07 2.23 -7.28
CA TRP A 22 -11.98 3.62 -7.72
C TRP A 22 -10.98 3.78 -8.88
N LEU A 23 -9.81 3.13 -8.80
CA LEU A 23 -8.79 3.19 -9.83
C LEU A 23 -9.29 2.57 -11.14
N VAL A 24 -9.94 1.41 -11.07
CA VAL A 24 -10.56 0.79 -12.26
C VAL A 24 -11.61 1.71 -12.87
N TYR A 25 -12.47 2.32 -12.05
CA TYR A 25 -13.46 3.29 -12.52
C TYR A 25 -12.79 4.52 -13.17
N PHE A 26 -11.76 5.09 -12.54
CA PHE A 26 -11.01 6.22 -13.06
C PHE A 26 -10.37 5.89 -14.42
N LEU A 27 -9.76 4.72 -14.55
CA LEU A 27 -9.14 4.25 -15.80
C LEU A 27 -10.16 3.95 -16.91
N ALA A 28 -11.37 3.51 -16.54
CA ALA A 28 -12.44 3.20 -17.49
C ALA A 28 -13.34 4.40 -17.83
N SER A 29 -13.20 5.52 -17.09
CA SER A 29 -14.01 6.72 -17.29
C SER A 29 -13.69 7.38 -18.63
N PRO A 30 -14.69 7.89 -19.36
CA PRO A 30 -14.45 8.59 -20.62
C PRO A 30 -13.68 9.90 -20.33
N GLY A 31 -12.48 10.00 -20.89
CA GLY A 31 -11.60 11.15 -20.72
C GLY A 31 -10.15 10.75 -21.01
N ALA A 32 -9.33 11.71 -21.45
CA ALA A 32 -7.89 11.47 -21.58
C ALA A 32 -7.23 11.57 -20.21
N ILE A 33 -6.47 10.55 -19.81
CA ILE A 33 -5.64 10.61 -18.61
C ILE A 33 -4.35 11.33 -18.98
N THR A 34 -4.31 12.63 -18.72
CA THR A 34 -3.15 13.49 -19.00
C THR A 34 -2.45 13.88 -17.70
N ALA A 35 -1.27 14.51 -17.82
CA ALA A 35 -0.59 15.09 -16.66
C ALA A 35 -1.47 16.13 -15.94
N GLU A 36 -2.29 16.88 -16.66
CA GLU A 36 -3.24 17.85 -16.10
C GLU A 36 -4.30 17.15 -15.23
N THR A 37 -4.90 16.07 -15.71
CA THR A 37 -5.89 15.29 -14.94
C THR A 37 -5.31 14.74 -13.64
N ILE A 38 -4.04 14.32 -13.64
CA ILE A 38 -3.35 13.85 -12.44
C ILE A 38 -3.04 15.01 -11.48
N ASN A 39 -2.60 16.15 -12.01
CA ASN A 39 -2.36 17.35 -11.20
C ASN A 39 -3.66 17.85 -10.55
N ASP A 40 -4.78 17.82 -11.26
CA ASP A 40 -6.09 18.17 -10.71
C ASP A 40 -6.46 17.25 -9.55
N LEU A 41 -6.23 15.94 -9.71
CA LEU A 41 -6.44 14.95 -8.65
C LEU A 41 -5.57 15.25 -7.42
N PHE A 42 -4.29 15.59 -7.60
CA PHE A 42 -3.38 15.87 -6.49
C PHE A 42 -3.63 17.25 -5.85
N SER A 43 -4.16 18.21 -6.60
CA SER A 43 -4.55 19.52 -6.06
C SER A 43 -5.83 19.45 -5.22
N ASN A 44 -6.66 18.44 -5.42
CA ASN A 44 -7.87 18.23 -4.64
C ASN A 44 -7.55 17.67 -3.25
N THR A 45 -7.82 18.46 -2.21
CA THR A 45 -7.50 18.10 -0.81
C THR A 45 -8.10 16.76 -0.36
N ALA A 46 -9.34 16.46 -0.75
CA ALA A 46 -9.99 15.21 -0.36
C ALA A 46 -9.31 14.00 -1.00
N SER A 47 -8.95 14.12 -2.28
CA SER A 47 -8.22 13.09 -3.03
C SER A 47 -6.83 12.86 -2.43
N LEU A 48 -6.10 13.93 -2.13
CA LEU A 48 -4.78 13.85 -1.52
C LEU A 48 -4.80 13.18 -0.13
N ILE A 49 -5.77 13.52 0.73
CA ILE A 49 -5.95 12.85 2.03
C ILE A 49 -6.23 11.36 1.82
N TYR A 50 -7.14 11.02 0.92
CA TYR A 50 -7.52 9.64 0.66
C TYR A 50 -6.35 8.80 0.12
N LEU A 51 -5.62 9.32 -0.87
CA LEU A 51 -4.45 8.68 -1.46
C LEU A 51 -3.34 8.50 -0.41
N THR A 52 -3.10 9.50 0.44
CA THR A 52 -2.11 9.43 1.52
C THR A 52 -2.45 8.33 2.52
N ILE A 53 -3.69 8.28 3.01
CA ILE A 53 -4.13 7.24 3.95
C ILE A 53 -3.99 5.86 3.31
N THR A 54 -4.44 5.72 2.06
CA THR A 54 -4.37 4.45 1.34
C THR A 54 -2.93 4.01 1.13
N LEU A 55 -2.02 4.91 0.75
CA LEU A 55 -0.58 4.65 0.59
C LEU A 55 0.04 4.12 1.88
N VAL A 56 -0.19 4.81 3.00
CA VAL A 56 0.36 4.42 4.31
C VAL A 56 -0.20 3.08 4.75
N LEU A 57 -1.52 2.88 4.63
CA LEU A 57 -2.16 1.60 4.98
C LEU A 57 -1.65 0.45 4.11
N ALA A 58 -1.49 0.67 2.80
CA ALA A 58 -0.95 -0.33 1.87
C ALA A 58 0.49 -0.71 2.22
N GLY A 59 1.36 0.28 2.46
CA GLY A 59 2.75 0.02 2.81
C GLY A 59 2.89 -0.69 4.17
N LEU A 60 2.18 -0.25 5.20
CA LEU A 60 2.19 -0.90 6.51
C LEU A 60 1.58 -2.32 6.47
N ASN A 61 0.52 -2.52 5.67
CA ASN A 61 -0.08 -3.84 5.45
C ASN A 61 0.88 -4.78 4.72
N SER A 62 1.66 -4.27 3.76
CA SER A 62 2.72 -5.01 3.08
C SER A 62 3.82 -5.47 4.05
N ILE A 63 4.26 -4.62 4.98
CA ILE A 63 5.24 -5.00 6.02
C ILE A 63 4.71 -6.16 6.87
N LEU A 64 3.47 -6.04 7.35
CA LEU A 64 2.87 -7.06 8.19
C LEU A 64 2.67 -8.39 7.44
N ALA A 65 2.23 -8.32 6.18
CA ALA A 65 2.10 -9.51 5.33
C ALA A 65 3.45 -10.17 5.07
N GLY A 66 4.49 -9.38 4.77
CA GLY A 66 5.86 -9.87 4.59
C GLY A 66 6.41 -10.57 5.84
N TRP A 67 6.13 -10.03 7.03
CA TRP A 67 6.48 -10.67 8.30
C TRP A 67 5.77 -12.01 8.51
N GLN A 68 4.47 -12.10 8.20
CA GLN A 68 3.71 -13.34 8.29
C GLN A 68 4.23 -14.40 7.32
N ILE A 69 4.45 -14.03 6.05
CA ILE A 69 4.98 -14.93 5.01
C ILE A 69 6.37 -15.44 5.40
N ALA A 70 7.25 -14.56 5.87
CA ALA A 70 8.57 -14.98 6.32
C ALA A 70 8.49 -15.94 7.52
N GLY A 71 7.58 -15.70 8.47
CA GLY A 71 7.34 -16.60 9.60
C GLY A 71 6.83 -17.99 9.17
N ASP A 72 5.96 -18.04 8.15
CA ASP A 72 5.35 -19.29 7.69
C ASP A 72 6.26 -20.14 6.79
N TYR A 73 7.20 -19.53 6.09
CA TYR A 73 7.94 -20.15 4.99
C TYR A 73 9.47 -20.13 5.13
N ALA A 74 10.07 -19.23 5.92
CA ALA A 74 11.52 -19.12 5.99
C ALA A 74 12.18 -20.43 6.47
N GLU A 75 11.66 -21.03 7.55
CA GLU A 75 12.15 -22.31 8.05
C GLU A 75 11.89 -23.46 7.07
N LYS A 76 10.69 -23.51 6.47
CA LYS A 76 10.29 -24.57 5.52
C LYS A 76 11.19 -24.63 4.29
N PHE A 77 11.71 -23.49 3.83
CA PHE A 77 12.57 -23.39 2.65
C PHE A 77 14.04 -23.12 2.99
N ASN A 78 14.42 -23.20 4.27
CA ASN A 78 15.77 -22.92 4.75
C ASN A 78 16.31 -21.54 4.32
N LEU A 79 15.43 -20.53 4.33
CA LEU A 79 15.74 -19.14 4.01
C LEU A 79 16.00 -18.34 5.28
N ASN A 80 16.82 -17.29 5.18
CA ASN A 80 17.06 -16.39 6.30
C ASN A 80 15.84 -15.47 6.54
N GLN A 81 15.10 -15.74 7.61
CA GLN A 81 13.89 -14.99 7.98
C GLN A 81 14.17 -13.50 8.19
N THR A 82 15.24 -13.16 8.93
CA THR A 82 15.61 -11.77 9.20
C THR A 82 15.88 -11.01 7.90
N PHE A 83 16.54 -11.65 6.94
CA PHE A 83 16.79 -11.07 5.63
C PHE A 83 15.48 -10.80 4.87
N LEU A 84 14.57 -11.79 4.80
CA LEU A 84 13.28 -11.64 4.13
C LEU A 84 12.41 -10.52 4.73
N VAL A 85 12.31 -10.48 6.06
CA VAL A 85 11.55 -9.44 6.77
C VAL A 85 12.17 -8.07 6.55
N SER A 86 13.50 -7.95 6.66
CA SER A 86 14.22 -6.69 6.48
C SER A 86 14.05 -6.17 5.06
N PHE A 87 14.22 -7.03 4.06
CA PHE A 87 14.06 -6.67 2.66
C PHE A 87 12.62 -6.20 2.37
N GLY A 88 11.61 -6.98 2.78
CA GLY A 88 10.20 -6.60 2.61
C GLY A 88 9.85 -5.29 3.31
N THR A 89 10.45 -5.04 4.48
CA THR A 89 10.27 -3.78 5.22
C THR A 89 10.90 -2.61 4.47
N ILE A 90 12.14 -2.73 4.00
CA ILE A 90 12.85 -1.68 3.26
C ILE A 90 12.08 -1.29 2.00
N VAL A 91 11.65 -2.28 1.21
CA VAL A 91 10.89 -2.03 -0.02
C VAL A 91 9.55 -1.34 0.29
N SER A 92 8.86 -1.76 1.34
CA SER A 92 7.58 -1.15 1.73
C SER A 92 7.75 0.29 2.25
N VAL A 93 8.82 0.57 2.99
CA VAL A 93 9.15 1.94 3.44
C VAL A 93 9.54 2.81 2.25
N ALA A 94 10.35 2.29 1.32
CA ALA A 94 10.71 3.01 0.10
C ALA A 94 9.47 3.33 -0.74
N TYR A 95 8.53 2.39 -0.87
CA TYR A 95 7.25 2.62 -1.54
C TYR A 95 6.46 3.77 -0.90
N ILE A 96 6.35 3.82 0.43
CA ILE A 96 5.70 4.92 1.14
C ILE A 96 6.44 6.25 0.89
N ALA A 97 7.77 6.26 1.01
CA ALA A 97 8.57 7.47 0.84
C ALA A 97 8.45 8.04 -0.58
N VAL A 98 8.58 7.19 -1.60
CA VAL A 98 8.41 7.59 -3.00
C VAL A 98 6.99 8.07 -3.26
N GLY A 99 5.98 7.38 -2.72
CA GLY A 99 4.59 7.81 -2.84
C GLY A 99 4.35 9.18 -2.22
N PHE A 100 4.97 9.49 -1.07
CA PHE A 100 4.92 10.83 -0.50
C PHE A 100 5.58 11.88 -1.40
N CYS A 101 6.75 11.60 -1.98
CA CYS A 101 7.40 12.53 -2.93
C CYS A 101 6.62 12.74 -4.24
N ILE A 102 5.68 11.86 -4.58
CA ILE A 102 4.80 12.00 -5.74
C ILE A 102 3.56 12.84 -5.37
N LEU A 103 3.04 12.67 -4.15
CA LEU A 103 1.85 13.38 -3.67
C LEU A 103 2.15 14.81 -3.23
N PHE A 104 3.40 15.14 -2.86
CA PHE A 104 3.85 16.42 -2.32
C PHE A 104 5.17 16.87 -2.94
#